data_AF-A0A970RKJ9-F1
#
_entry.id   AF-A0A970RKJ9-F1
#
_cell.length_a   1.000
_cell.length_b   1.000
_cell.length_c   1.000
_cell.angle_alpha   90.00
_cell.angle_beta   90.00
_cell.angle_gamma   90.00
#
_symmetry.space_group_name_H-M   'P 1'
#
loop_
_entity.id
_entity.type
_entity.pdbx_description
1 polymer ?
#
loop_
_entity_poly.entity_id
_entity_poly.type
_entity_poly.pdbx_seq_one_letter_code
_entity_poly.pdbx_strand_id
1 'polypeptide(L)' 'MDWGRLPADTMVVESKNITLREVVQAAADGVDTPEGLMEHLGLEEGEAGTEHLQPILDVFLPAIERLRSGSCGGG' A
#
# COMPACT_ATOMS: atom_id res chain seq x y z
N MET A 1 -4.10 2.44 -13.91
CA MET A 1 -5.30 2.47 -13.05
C MET A 1 -5.24 3.72 -12.18
N ASP A 2 -6.38 4.34 -11.88
CA ASP A 2 -6.43 5.44 -10.90
C ASP A 2 -6.70 4.85 -9.51
N TRP A 3 -5.64 4.37 -8.85
CA TRP A 3 -5.72 3.68 -7.56
C TRP A 3 -6.36 4.54 -6.46
N GLY A 4 -6.22 5.86 -6.54
CA GLY A 4 -6.79 6.80 -5.56
C GLY A 4 -8.32 6.91 -5.61
N ARG A 5 -8.97 6.36 -6.64
CA ARG A 5 -10.43 6.35 -6.80
C ARG A 5 -11.06 4.97 -6.59
N LEU A 6 -10.24 3.93 -6.46
CA LEU A 6 -10.75 2.57 -6.32
C LEU A 6 -11.26 2.33 -4.89
N PRO A 7 -12.32 1.52 -4.72
CA PRO A 7 -12.78 1.08 -3.41
C PRO A 7 -11.66 0.40 -2.62
N ALA A 8 -11.65 0.57 -1.30
CA ALA A 8 -10.61 0.01 -0.43
C ALA A 8 -10.62 -1.53 -0.39
N ASP A 9 -11.74 -2.17 -0.70
CA ASP A 9 -11.93 -3.62 -0.85
C ASP A 9 -11.57 -4.14 -2.26
N THR A 10 -11.04 -3.28 -3.14
CA THR A 10 -10.51 -3.73 -4.43
C THR A 10 -9.39 -4.74 -4.21
N MET A 11 -9.50 -5.89 -4.86
CA MET A 11 -8.50 -6.95 -4.83
C MET A 11 -7.24 -6.50 -5.58
N VAL A 12 -6.09 -6.55 -4.89
CA VAL A 12 -4.77 -6.26 -5.48
C VAL A 12 -4.08 -7.56 -5.83
N VAL A 13 -4.04 -8.51 -4.88
CA VAL A 13 -3.51 -9.86 -5.10
C VAL A 13 -4.63 -10.86 -4.83
N GLU A 14 -5.27 -11.36 -5.89
CA GLU A 14 -6.43 -12.24 -5.79
C GLU A 14 -6.11 -13.58 -5.12
N SER A 15 -4.93 -14.16 -5.41
CA SER A 15 -4.49 -15.47 -4.90
C SER A 15 -4.38 -15.53 -3.37
N LYS A 16 -4.16 -14.38 -2.72
CA LYS A 16 -3.93 -14.24 -1.28
C LYS A 16 -5.05 -13.49 -0.58
N ASN A 17 -6.09 -13.12 -1.32
CA ASN A 17 -7.19 -12.31 -0.84
C ASN A 17 -6.74 -10.96 -0.24
N ILE A 18 -5.73 -10.33 -0.84
CA ILE A 18 -5.19 -9.04 -0.38
C ILE A 18 -5.88 -7.90 -1.12
N THR A 19 -6.38 -6.95 -0.34
CA THR A 19 -7.11 -5.77 -0.78
C THR A 19 -6.23 -4.52 -0.80
N LEU A 20 -6.68 -3.49 -1.52
CA LEU A 20 -6.04 -2.17 -1.55
C LEU A 20 -5.88 -1.59 -0.14
N ARG A 21 -6.87 -1.80 0.73
CA ARG A 21 -6.81 -1.38 2.14
C ARG A 21 -5.62 -1.97 2.87
N GLU A 22 -5.35 -3.27 2.70
CA GLU A 22 -4.26 -3.95 3.40
C GLU A 22 -2.90 -3.44 2.92
N VAL A 23 -2.75 -3.21 1.62
CA VAL A 23 -1.53 -2.62 1.05
C VAL A 23 -1.30 -1.21 1.61
N VAL A 24 -2.32 -0.35 1.58
CA VAL A 24 -2.22 1.04 2.09
C VAL A 24 -2.00 1.07 3.59
N GLN A 25 -2.60 0.14 4.35
CA GLN A 25 -2.40 0.04 5.79
C GLN A 25 -0.96 -0.38 6.14
N ALA A 26 -0.41 -1.39 5.49
CA ALA A 26 0.98 -1.78 5.66
C ALA A 26 1.93 -0.61 5.31
N ALA A 27 1.63 0.09 4.21
CA ALA A 27 2.35 1.30 3.83
C ALA A 27 2.23 2.41 4.87
N ALA A 28 1.09 2.55 5.57
CA ALA A 28 0.89 3.48 6.67
C ALA A 28 1.61 3.06 7.97
N ASP A 29 1.83 1.76 8.19
CA ASP A 29 2.49 1.20 9.37
C ASP A 29 4.03 1.19 9.29
N GLY A 30 4.60 1.36 8.10
CA GLY A 30 6.05 1.56 7.93
C GLY A 30 6.60 0.94 6.66
N VAL A 31 5.78 0.19 5.93
CA VAL A 31 6.22 -0.67 4.84
C VAL A 31 6.05 0.07 3.51
N ASP A 32 6.95 1.01 3.24
CA ASP A 32 6.84 1.96 2.12
C ASP A 32 7.64 1.57 0.86
N THR A 33 8.03 0.30 0.74
CA THR A 33 8.67 -0.26 -0.47
C THR A 33 7.89 -1.46 -1.01
N PRO A 34 7.89 -1.71 -2.34
CA PRO A 34 7.26 -2.89 -2.91
C PRO A 34 7.81 -4.19 -2.32
N GLU A 35 9.13 -4.28 -2.15
CA GLU A 35 9.79 -5.45 -1.58
C GLU A 35 9.37 -5.67 -0.12
N GLY A 36 9.30 -4.60 0.67
CA GLY A 36 8.83 -4.66 2.04
C GLY A 36 7.37 -5.10 2.11
N LEU A 37 6.51 -4.61 1.21
CA LEU A 37 5.10 -5.02 1.14
C LEU A 37 4.98 -6.49 0.79
N MET A 38 5.79 -6.99 -0.16
CA MET A 38 5.80 -8.40 -0.51
C MET A 38 6.20 -9.27 0.67
N GLU A 39 7.27 -8.90 1.39
CA GLU A 39 7.71 -9.61 2.60
C GLU A 39 6.62 -9.58 3.70
N HIS A 40 6.04 -8.40 3.95
CA HIS A 40 5.03 -8.20 5.00
C HIS A 40 3.74 -8.97 4.71
N LEU A 41 3.33 -9.05 3.46
CA LEU A 41 2.08 -9.68 3.02
C LEU A 41 2.26 -11.16 2.61
N GLY A 42 3.48 -11.69 2.66
CA GLY A 42 3.76 -13.08 2.29
C GLY A 42 3.57 -13.37 0.81
N LEU A 43 4.03 -12.44 -0.04
CA LEU A 43 3.97 -12.51 -1.50
C LEU A 43 5.32 -12.94 -2.09
N GLU A 44 5.27 -13.78 -3.12
CA GLU A 44 6.44 -14.10 -3.94
C GLU A 44 6.59 -13.15 -5.13
N GLU A 45 7.83 -12.95 -5.57
CA GLU A 45 8.13 -12.16 -6.76
C GLU A 45 7.44 -12.78 -8.00
N GLY A 46 6.71 -11.96 -8.76
CA GLY A 46 5.98 -12.42 -9.94
C GLY A 46 4.60 -13.01 -9.65
N GLU A 47 4.13 -13.02 -8.40
CA GLU A 47 2.71 -13.24 -8.12
C GLU A 47 1.87 -12.14 -8.80
N ALA A 48 0.77 -12.53 -9.42
CA ALA A 48 -0.12 -11.59 -10.10
C ALA A 48 -0.69 -10.56 -9.11
N GLY A 49 -0.55 -9.28 -9.43
CA GLY A 49 -0.92 -8.16 -8.56
C GLY A 49 0.27 -7.50 -7.88
N THR A 50 1.44 -8.17 -7.78
CA THR A 50 2.66 -7.56 -7.23
C THR A 50 3.16 -6.39 -8.08
N GLU A 51 2.89 -6.40 -9.39
CA GLU A 51 3.21 -5.30 -10.30
C GLU A 51 2.44 -4.00 -9.98
N HIS A 52 1.41 -4.07 -9.13
CA HIS A 52 0.60 -2.94 -8.71
C HIS A 52 1.09 -2.28 -7.42
N LEU A 53 1.99 -2.91 -6.66
CA LEU A 53 2.44 -2.39 -5.36
C LEU A 53 3.14 -1.03 -5.49
N GLN A 54 4.09 -0.88 -6.42
CA GLN A 54 4.76 0.41 -6.65
C GLN A 54 3.77 1.50 -7.11
N PRO A 55 2.91 1.28 -8.13
CA PRO A 55 1.88 2.26 -8.49
C PRO A 55 0.92 2.66 -7.35
N ILE A 56 0.59 1.73 -6.44
CA ILE A 56 -0.23 2.05 -5.25
C ILE A 56 0.57 2.94 -4.31
N LEU A 57 1.82 2.57 -4.00
CA LEU A 57 2.71 3.38 -3.15
C LEU A 57 2.88 4.80 -3.69
N ASP A 58 3.12 4.97 -5.00
CA ASP A 58 3.27 6.28 -5.64
C ASP A 58 2.05 7.20 -5.41
N VAL A 59 0.85 6.62 -5.32
CA VAL A 59 -0.40 7.36 -5.09
C VAL A 59 -0.57 7.71 -3.61
N PHE A 60 -0.31 6.78 -2.70
CA PHE A 60 -0.68 6.92 -1.29
C PHE A 60 0.45 7.41 -0.38
N LEU A 61 1.73 7.14 -0.71
CA LEU A 61 2.87 7.55 0.11
C LEU A 61 2.91 9.06 0.40
N PRO A 62 2.68 9.97 -0.56
CA PRO A 62 2.68 11.40 -0.26
C PRO A 62 1.61 11.83 0.75
N ALA A 63 0.51 11.09 0.86
CA ALA A 63 -0.52 11.34 1.88
C ALA A 63 -0.13 10.70 3.23
N ILE A 64 0.39 9.48 3.21
CA ILE A 64 0.89 8.76 4.39
C ILE A 64 2.02 9.53 5.08
N GLU A 65 3.00 10.02 4.32
CA GLU A 65 4.13 10.80 4.84
C GLU A 65 3.67 12.11 5.50
N ARG A 66 2.67 12.79 4.92
CA ARG A 66 2.06 13.98 5.54
C ARG A 66 1.36 13.66 6.86
N LEU A 67 0.68 12.51 6.94
CA LEU A 67 0.04 12.06 8.18
C LEU A 67 1.07 11.70 9.26
N ARG A 68 2.15 11.02 8.88
CA ARG A 68 3.25 10.67 9.79
C ARG A 68 4.01 11.88 10.30
N SER A 69 4.36 12.81 9.40
CA SER A 69 5.08 14.05 9.74
C SER A 69 4.21 15.10 10.44
N GLY A 70 2.89 15.03 10.26
CA GLY A 70 1.92 15.95 10.86
C GLY A 70 1.47 15.60 12.28
N SER A 71 1.98 14.50 12.87
CA SER A 71 1.70 14.15 14.26
C SER A 71 2.72 14.84 15.20
N CYS A 72 2.21 15.79 15.99
CA CYS A 72 2.87 16.64 16.98
C CYS A 72 3.42 18.00 16.48
N GLY A 73 2.48 18.90 16.16
CA GLY A 73 2.72 20.34 16.07
C GLY A 73 1.46 21.12 16.46
N GLY A 74 0.88 20.80 17.62
CA GLY A 74 -0.22 21.56 18.20
C GLY A 74 0.31 22.55 19.25
N GLY A 75 -0.10 23.82 19.13
CA GLY A 75 -0.11 24.80 20.23
C GLY A 75 1.18 25.56 20.48
#